data_AF-A0A5B0PP03-F1
#
_entry.id   AF-A0A5B0PP03-F1
#
_cell.length_a   1.000
_cell.length_b   1.000
_cell.length_c   1.000
_cell.angle_alpha   90.00
_cell.angle_beta   90.00
_cell.angle_gamma   90.00
#
_symmetry.space_group_name_H-M   'P 1'
#
loop_
_entity.id
_entity.type
_entity.pdbx_description
1 polymer ?
#
loop_
_entity_poly.entity_id
_entity_poly.type
_entity_poly.pdbx_seq_one_letter_code
_entity_poly.pdbx_strand_id
1 'polypeptide(L)'
;MWKHLLALASIYPHILLASYDSNLHLLGLSIAQTGQRSDEWANSTDLICKPSESPFFSSSQNLVYKYDKFIPPTTLIPFRDGFYKSTCFANPIDNKPEEYCIFINPTINGGQGMVVVTPTELFEDSLNDGLKLSDDPPNPESLKVVPMPEKGGMGALAARNLRRGDPVQRTRPVALVAAAQPIWSTRLGRSIRRQAIDHLPLHTRAAIASLHGQGQTEDEFISSVIEANMFATKLFGDEATHFGALVLQGS
;
A
#
# COMPACT_ATOMS: atom_id res chain seq x y z
N MET A 1 39.47 1.41 -7.64
CA MET A 1 38.57 1.77 -8.75
C MET A 1 37.16 1.48 -8.30
N TRP A 2 36.42 2.54 -7.95
CA TRP A 2 35.15 2.46 -7.24
C TRP A 2 34.08 3.12 -8.11
N LYS A 3 33.00 2.41 -8.44
CA LYS A 3 31.78 2.99 -9.00
C LYS A 3 30.57 2.28 -8.40
N HIS A 4 30.05 2.85 -7.32
CA HIS A 4 28.69 2.65 -6.86
C HIS A 4 27.82 3.72 -7.54
N LEU A 5 26.73 3.32 -8.21
CA LEU A 5 25.67 4.23 -8.64
C LEU A 5 24.41 3.88 -7.84
N LEU A 6 24.10 4.76 -6.88
CA LEU A 6 22.86 4.78 -6.12
C LEU A 6 21.79 5.45 -6.99
N ALA A 7 20.67 4.77 -7.20
CA ALA A 7 19.47 5.37 -7.78
C ALA A 7 18.95 6.47 -6.84
N LEU A 8 19.01 7.72 -7.29
CA LEU A 8 18.46 8.90 -6.60
C LEU A 8 17.18 9.31 -7.33
N ALA A 9 16.02 9.07 -6.71
CA ALA A 9 14.79 9.73 -7.12
C ALA A 9 14.89 11.21 -6.73
N SER A 10 14.98 12.08 -7.74
CA SER A 10 14.96 13.53 -7.56
C SER A 10 13.52 14.00 -7.45
N ILE A 11 13.14 14.59 -6.32
CA ILE A 11 11.83 15.21 -6.12
C ILE A 11 11.96 16.71 -6.47
N TYR A 12 11.29 17.14 -7.54
CA TYR A 12 10.95 18.55 -7.74
C TYR A 12 9.69 18.86 -6.92
N PRO A 13 9.72 19.81 -5.96
CA PRO A 13 8.52 20.21 -5.25
C PRO A 13 7.75 21.21 -6.10
N HIS A 14 6.55 20.84 -6.57
CA HIS A 14 5.55 21.85 -6.91
C HIS A 14 4.92 22.35 -5.61
N ILE A 15 5.24 23.59 -5.28
CA ILE A 15 4.62 24.38 -4.22
C ILE A 15 3.12 24.53 -4.56
N LEU A 16 2.24 24.07 -3.68
CA LEU A 16 0.84 24.51 -3.66
C LEU A 16 0.62 25.35 -2.40
N LEU A 17 0.43 26.64 -2.63
CA LEU A 17 0.01 27.65 -1.65
C LEU A 17 -1.49 27.51 -1.36
N ALA A 18 -1.84 27.83 -0.11
CA ALA A 18 -3.18 27.81 0.45
C ALA A 18 -4.12 28.88 -0.14
N SER A 19 -5.43 28.64 -0.09
CA SER A 19 -6.41 29.71 0.13
C SER A 19 -7.75 29.24 0.76
N TYR A 20 -8.04 29.93 1.85
CA TYR A 20 -9.32 30.49 2.33
C TYR A 20 -10.41 29.68 3.05
N ASP A 21 -10.74 30.31 4.17
CA ASP A 21 -11.63 30.09 5.31
C ASP A 21 -13.11 30.38 4.98
N SER A 22 -14.02 29.74 5.72
CA SER A 22 -15.34 30.29 6.11
C SER A 22 -15.97 29.46 7.24
N ASN A 23 -15.84 29.99 8.45
CA ASN A 23 -16.58 29.68 9.67
C ASN A 23 -18.10 29.44 9.48
N LEU A 24 -18.66 28.50 10.27
CA LEU A 24 -19.91 28.77 11.01
C LEU A 24 -20.02 27.94 12.30
N HIS A 25 -20.56 28.61 13.31
CA HIS A 25 -20.67 28.31 14.75
C HIS A 25 -21.65 27.18 15.16
N LEU A 26 -21.22 26.40 16.16
CA LEU A 26 -21.79 26.26 17.53
C LEU A 26 -23.22 25.71 17.76
N LEU A 27 -23.29 24.73 18.68
CA LEU A 27 -24.31 24.36 19.69
C LEU A 27 -24.34 22.82 19.77
N GLY A 28 -23.92 22.12 20.83
CA GLY A 28 -24.12 22.37 22.26
C GLY A 28 -25.46 21.78 22.69
N LEU A 29 -25.47 20.55 23.24
CA LEU A 29 -26.38 20.10 24.30
C LEU A 29 -26.03 18.67 24.77
N SER A 30 -25.83 18.56 26.08
CA SER A 30 -25.67 17.33 26.84
C SER A 30 -26.94 17.13 27.66
N ILE A 31 -27.51 15.92 27.68
CA ILE A 31 -28.37 15.43 28.78
C ILE A 31 -28.12 13.93 28.96
N ALA A 32 -27.72 13.58 30.18
CA ALA A 32 -27.65 12.22 30.70
C ALA A 32 -29.03 11.72 31.12
N GLN A 33 -29.30 10.42 31.02
CA GLN A 33 -30.17 9.71 31.97
C GLN A 33 -29.90 8.21 31.95
N THR A 34 -29.58 7.70 33.14
CA THR A 34 -29.44 6.31 33.57
C THR A 34 -30.82 5.67 33.74
N GLY A 35 -30.95 4.40 33.34
CA GLY A 35 -32.11 3.56 33.64
C GLY A 35 -31.68 2.10 33.80
N GLN A 36 -31.90 1.54 34.99
CA GLN A 36 -31.51 0.20 35.43
C GLN A 36 -32.52 -0.90 35.02
N ARG A 37 -31.95 -2.07 34.68
CA ARG A 37 -32.35 -3.43 35.11
C ARG A 37 -33.61 -4.09 34.50
N SER A 38 -33.40 -5.24 33.83
CA SER A 38 -34.00 -6.51 34.25
C SER A 38 -33.26 -7.69 33.62
N ASP A 39 -32.98 -8.69 34.46
CA ASP A 39 -32.38 -9.97 34.11
C ASP A 39 -33.44 -10.87 33.45
N GLU A 40 -33.21 -11.30 32.21
CA GLU A 40 -33.86 -12.49 31.65
C GLU A 40 -32.80 -13.41 31.06
N TRP A 41 -32.46 -14.44 31.84
CA TRP A 41 -31.80 -15.64 31.36
C TRP A 41 -32.76 -16.40 30.45
N ALA A 42 -32.63 -16.18 29.14
CA ALA A 42 -33.19 -17.06 28.12
C ALA A 42 -32.06 -17.92 27.54
N ASN A 43 -32.20 -19.24 27.66
CA ASN A 43 -31.39 -20.26 27.02
C ASN A 43 -31.23 -19.96 25.52
N SER A 44 -30.02 -19.62 25.08
CA SER A 44 -29.66 -19.65 23.67
C SER A 44 -28.44 -20.57 23.50
N THR A 45 -28.71 -21.69 22.85
CA THR A 45 -27.73 -22.68 22.36
C THR A 45 -26.93 -22.19 21.15
N ASP A 46 -26.90 -20.89 20.85
CA ASP A 46 -26.17 -20.33 19.72
C ASP A 46 -24.76 -19.85 20.09
N LEU A 47 -23.99 -20.72 20.74
CA LEU A 47 -22.52 -20.62 20.79
C LEU A 47 -21.93 -21.06 19.43
N ILE A 48 -22.33 -20.38 18.36
CA ILE A 48 -21.62 -20.43 17.09
C ILE A 48 -20.75 -19.18 17.04
N CYS A 49 -19.49 -19.37 17.46
CA CYS A 49 -18.33 -18.51 17.26
C CYS A 49 -18.63 -17.05 16.85
N LYS A 50 -18.86 -16.17 17.83
CA LYS A 50 -18.57 -14.76 17.60
C LYS A 50 -17.08 -14.67 17.26
N PRO A 51 -16.67 -14.00 16.17
CA PRO A 51 -15.26 -13.75 15.92
C PRO A 51 -14.72 -13.05 17.16
N SER A 52 -13.72 -13.65 17.79
CA SER A 52 -12.91 -12.95 18.77
C SER A 52 -12.36 -11.72 18.06
N GLU A 53 -12.89 -10.54 18.37
CA GLU A 53 -12.29 -9.28 17.93
C GLU A 53 -10.86 -9.29 18.45
N SER A 54 -9.91 -9.56 17.56
CA SER A 54 -8.51 -9.47 17.90
C SER A 54 -8.23 -8.02 18.30
N PRO A 55 -7.58 -7.75 19.43
CA PRO A 55 -7.36 -6.38 19.93
C PRO A 55 -6.40 -5.55 19.06
N PHE A 56 -6.00 -6.05 17.89
CA PHE A 56 -4.94 -5.48 17.07
C PHE A 56 -5.44 -4.80 15.78
N PHE A 57 -6.68 -5.03 15.34
CA PHE A 57 -7.22 -4.40 14.12
C PHE A 57 -8.71 -4.05 14.25
N SER A 58 -9.08 -2.81 13.90
CA SER A 58 -10.47 -2.35 13.87
C SER A 58 -11.22 -2.97 12.68
N SER A 59 -12.34 -3.63 12.92
CA SER A 59 -13.18 -4.28 11.89
C SER A 59 -13.33 -3.45 10.60
N SER A 60 -13.18 -4.09 9.42
CA SER A 60 -13.32 -3.43 8.12
C SER A 60 -14.78 -3.19 7.68
N GLN A 61 -15.77 -3.48 8.54
CA GLN A 61 -17.21 -3.46 8.23
C GLN A 61 -17.71 -2.15 7.61
N ASN A 62 -17.11 -1.01 7.93
CA ASN A 62 -17.51 0.30 7.39
C ASN A 62 -16.63 0.81 6.24
N LEU A 63 -15.56 0.08 5.88
CA LEU A 63 -14.67 0.47 4.78
C LEU A 63 -15.15 -0.11 3.45
N VAL A 64 -14.86 0.56 2.33
CA VAL A 64 -15.18 0.02 1.00
C VAL A 64 -14.38 -1.26 0.76
N TYR A 65 -13.08 -1.23 1.04
CA TYR A 65 -12.20 -2.38 0.95
C TYR A 65 -12.21 -3.21 2.25
N LYS A 66 -12.71 -4.44 2.17
CA LYS A 66 -12.73 -5.37 3.30
C LYS A 66 -11.37 -6.03 3.48
N TYR A 67 -10.44 -5.27 4.06
CA TYR A 67 -9.05 -5.69 4.20
C TYR A 67 -8.85 -6.90 5.13
N ASP A 68 -9.86 -7.37 5.86
CA ASP A 68 -9.83 -8.55 6.74
C ASP A 68 -10.57 -9.75 6.13
N LYS A 69 -11.03 -9.63 4.88
CA LYS A 69 -11.73 -10.71 4.19
C LYS A 69 -10.83 -11.94 4.02
N PHE A 70 -11.47 -13.10 4.03
CA PHE A 70 -10.81 -14.36 3.71
C PHE A 70 -10.36 -14.33 2.24
N ILE A 71 -9.07 -14.58 2.03
CA ILE A 71 -8.52 -14.74 0.69
C ILE A 71 -8.29 -16.24 0.47
N PRO A 72 -8.95 -16.85 -0.53
CA PRO A 72 -8.71 -18.24 -0.86
C PRO A 72 -7.21 -18.49 -1.11
N PRO A 73 -6.66 -19.62 -0.64
CA PRO A 73 -5.29 -20.01 -0.96
C PRO A 73 -5.10 -20.01 -2.47
N THR A 74 -4.14 -19.23 -2.95
CA THR A 74 -3.77 -19.19 -4.36
C THR A 74 -2.59 -20.13 -4.58
N THR A 75 -2.54 -20.81 -5.72
CA THR A 75 -1.38 -21.65 -6.05
C THR A 75 -0.18 -20.74 -6.27
N LEU A 76 0.79 -20.81 -5.35
CA LEU A 76 2.01 -20.04 -5.41
C LEU A 76 3.14 -20.88 -5.98
N ILE A 77 3.73 -20.41 -7.08
CA ILE A 77 4.89 -21.04 -7.70
C ILE A 77 6.13 -20.33 -7.16
N PRO A 78 7.09 -21.05 -6.53
CA PRO A 78 8.34 -20.45 -6.10
C PRO A 78 9.02 -19.67 -7.23
N PHE A 79 9.48 -18.47 -6.92
CA PHE A 79 10.21 -17.60 -7.82
C PHE A 79 11.50 -17.13 -7.14
N ARG A 80 12.32 -16.34 -7.84
CA ARG A 80 13.64 -15.88 -7.37
C ARG A 80 13.53 -14.88 -6.22
N ASP A 81 14.62 -14.76 -5.47
CA ASP A 81 14.80 -13.79 -4.38
C ASP A 81 13.69 -13.80 -3.32
N GLY A 82 13.17 -14.99 -3.03
CA GLY A 82 12.11 -15.21 -2.04
C GLY A 82 10.72 -14.79 -2.49
N PHE A 83 10.56 -14.35 -3.74
CA PHE A 83 9.24 -14.11 -4.33
C PHE A 83 8.58 -15.42 -4.73
N TYR A 84 7.26 -15.38 -4.81
CA TYR A 84 6.41 -16.40 -5.42
C TYR A 84 5.63 -15.76 -6.55
N LYS A 85 5.45 -16.48 -7.64
CA LYS A 85 4.54 -16.13 -8.74
C LYS A 85 3.15 -16.66 -8.40
N SER A 86 2.16 -15.77 -8.39
CA SER A 86 0.75 -16.06 -8.14
C SER A 86 0.01 -16.15 -9.47
N THR A 87 -1.08 -15.40 -9.64
CA THR A 87 -1.89 -15.37 -10.87
C THR A 87 -1.25 -14.54 -11.97
N CYS A 88 -1.37 -15.03 -13.21
CA CYS A 88 -1.05 -14.30 -14.43
C CYS A 88 -2.29 -14.00 -15.26
N PHE A 89 -2.25 -12.88 -15.95
CA PHE A 89 -3.34 -12.35 -16.74
C PHE A 89 -2.83 -12.08 -18.15
N ALA A 90 -3.57 -12.59 -19.14
CA ALA A 90 -3.41 -12.16 -20.51
C ALA A 90 -3.91 -10.71 -20.62
N ASN A 91 -3.18 -9.85 -21.33
CA ASN A 91 -3.70 -8.53 -21.66
C ASN A 91 -4.79 -8.69 -22.72
N PRO A 92 -6.03 -8.22 -22.48
CA PRO A 92 -7.10 -8.30 -23.47
C PRO A 92 -6.89 -7.35 -24.65
N ILE A 93 -5.90 -6.44 -24.59
CA ILE A 93 -5.64 -5.41 -25.61
C ILE A 93 -4.60 -5.88 -26.64
N ASP A 94 -3.62 -6.71 -26.23
CA ASP A 94 -2.55 -7.21 -27.10
C ASP A 94 -2.60 -8.74 -27.25
N ASN A 95 -2.39 -9.25 -28.47
CA ASN A 95 -2.43 -10.69 -28.80
C ASN A 95 -1.22 -11.49 -28.27
N LYS A 96 -0.48 -11.00 -27.27
CA LYS A 96 0.63 -11.73 -26.66
C LYS A 96 0.14 -12.58 -25.47
N PRO A 97 0.58 -13.84 -25.36
CA PRO A 97 0.17 -14.72 -24.27
C PRO A 97 0.90 -14.29 -22.99
N GLU A 98 0.14 -13.87 -21.98
CA GLU A 98 0.57 -13.49 -20.62
C GLU A 98 1.39 -12.20 -20.51
N GLU A 99 0.74 -11.10 -20.14
CA GLU A 99 1.41 -9.79 -20.00
C GLU A 99 1.65 -9.37 -18.56
N TYR A 100 0.82 -9.78 -17.60
CA TYR A 100 0.98 -9.35 -16.21
C TYR A 100 0.82 -10.50 -15.24
N CYS A 101 1.84 -10.70 -14.40
CA CYS A 101 1.81 -11.64 -13.29
C CYS A 101 1.95 -10.88 -11.98
N ILE A 102 1.34 -11.44 -10.92
CA ILE A 102 1.53 -10.95 -9.56
C ILE A 102 2.65 -11.76 -8.91
N PHE A 103 3.72 -11.10 -8.54
CA PHE A 103 4.81 -11.64 -7.72
C PHE A 103 4.66 -11.16 -6.30
N ILE A 104 4.85 -12.06 -5.33
CA ILE A 104 4.60 -11.79 -3.91
C ILE A 104 5.77 -12.22 -3.06
N ASN A 105 6.17 -11.40 -2.11
CA ASN A 105 7.10 -11.77 -1.05
C ASN A 105 6.54 -11.25 0.28
N PRO A 106 5.89 -12.09 1.09
CA PRO A 106 5.17 -11.63 2.28
C PRO A 106 6.08 -11.30 3.47
N THR A 107 7.37 -11.66 3.41
CA THR A 107 8.26 -11.60 4.59
C THR A 107 9.23 -10.42 4.60
N ILE A 108 9.41 -9.73 3.47
CA ILE A 108 10.34 -8.59 3.36
C ILE A 108 9.73 -7.30 3.92
N ASN A 109 10.53 -6.22 3.99
CA ASN A 109 10.10 -4.90 4.45
C ASN A 109 9.57 -4.93 5.89
N GLY A 110 10.35 -5.50 6.82
CA GLY A 110 9.93 -5.66 8.22
C GLY A 110 8.65 -6.49 8.40
N GLY A 111 8.34 -7.38 7.47
CA GLY A 111 7.10 -8.16 7.47
C GLY A 111 5.90 -7.48 6.83
N GLN A 112 6.04 -6.25 6.30
CA GLN A 112 4.99 -5.60 5.51
C GLN A 112 4.74 -6.31 4.17
N GLY A 113 5.71 -7.09 3.71
CA GLY A 113 5.68 -7.77 2.43
C GLY A 113 5.79 -6.81 1.24
N MET A 114 5.80 -7.40 0.06
CA MET A 114 5.84 -6.69 -1.21
C MET A 114 5.10 -7.48 -2.27
N VAL A 115 4.41 -6.76 -3.15
CA VAL A 115 3.91 -7.29 -4.42
C VAL A 115 4.49 -6.55 -5.61
N VAL A 116 4.72 -7.27 -6.71
CA VAL A 116 5.15 -6.70 -7.99
C VAL A 116 4.18 -7.18 -9.07
N VAL A 117 3.64 -6.26 -9.86
CA VAL A 117 2.71 -6.54 -10.95
C VAL A 117 3.34 -6.11 -12.27
N THR A 118 3.76 -7.09 -13.07
CA THR A 118 4.61 -6.85 -14.25
C THR A 118 4.68 -8.11 -15.14
N PRO A 119 5.08 -7.99 -16.43
CA PRO A 119 5.48 -9.15 -17.21
C PRO A 119 6.58 -9.97 -16.53
N THR A 120 6.55 -11.29 -16.69
CA THR A 120 7.55 -12.17 -16.04
C THR A 120 8.96 -11.87 -16.53
N GLU A 121 9.16 -11.78 -17.84
CA GLU A 121 10.47 -11.49 -18.45
C GLU A 121 11.06 -10.18 -17.92
N LEU A 122 10.24 -9.12 -17.84
CA LEU A 122 10.69 -7.82 -17.35
C LEU A 122 11.19 -7.87 -15.90
N PHE A 123 10.52 -8.64 -15.04
CA PHE A 123 10.97 -8.81 -13.65
C PHE A 123 12.25 -9.65 -13.57
N GLU A 124 12.33 -10.74 -14.34
CA GLU A 124 13.52 -11.58 -14.40
C GLU A 124 14.75 -10.81 -14.87
N ASP A 125 14.60 -10.02 -15.94
CA ASP A 125 15.66 -9.16 -16.48
C ASP A 125 16.10 -8.12 -15.45
N SER A 126 15.14 -7.47 -14.78
CA SER A 126 15.45 -6.50 -13.74
C SER A 126 16.28 -7.11 -12.58
N LEU A 127 15.93 -8.34 -12.17
CA LEU A 127 16.69 -9.08 -11.15
C LEU A 127 18.07 -9.49 -11.66
N ASN A 128 18.19 -9.91 -12.92
CA ASN A 128 19.46 -10.25 -13.56
C ASN A 128 20.40 -9.04 -13.63
N ASP A 129 19.86 -7.87 -13.95
CA ASP A 129 20.64 -6.65 -14.07
C ASP A 129 21.07 -6.08 -12.70
N GLY A 130 20.49 -6.56 -11.61
CA GLY A 130 20.97 -6.29 -10.25
C GLY A 130 19.97 -5.59 -9.34
N LEU A 131 18.68 -5.64 -9.65
CA LEU A 131 17.64 -5.23 -8.71
C LEU A 131 17.71 -6.07 -7.44
N LYS A 132 18.01 -5.43 -6.30
CA LYS A 132 18.06 -6.09 -4.99
C LYS A 132 16.85 -5.72 -4.15
N LEU A 133 15.97 -6.69 -3.89
CA LEU A 133 14.74 -6.50 -3.10
C LEU A 133 14.75 -7.20 -1.74
N SER A 134 15.70 -8.09 -1.48
CA SER A 134 15.72 -8.97 -0.29
C SER A 134 16.10 -8.27 1.03
N ASP A 135 16.93 -7.23 0.97
CA ASP A 135 17.44 -6.56 2.18
C ASP A 135 16.63 -5.31 2.52
N ASP A 136 16.31 -5.09 3.79
CA ASP A 136 15.69 -3.82 4.19
C ASP A 136 16.69 -2.66 4.08
N PRO A 137 16.31 -1.54 3.45
CA PRO A 137 17.22 -0.41 3.31
C PRO A 137 17.49 0.18 4.71
N PRO A 138 18.73 0.61 4.98
CA PRO A 138 19.03 1.24 6.26
C PRO A 138 18.20 2.51 6.41
N ASN A 139 17.56 2.67 7.56
CA ASN A 139 16.87 3.91 7.92
C ASN A 139 17.92 5.02 8.10
N PRO A 140 17.85 6.13 7.35
CA PRO A 140 18.83 7.20 7.47
C PRO A 140 18.66 8.06 8.74
N GLU A 141 17.62 7.80 9.54
CA GLU A 141 17.28 8.54 10.79
C GLU A 141 17.26 10.07 10.57
N SER A 142 16.87 10.47 9.37
CA SER A 142 16.92 11.86 8.92
C SER A 142 15.67 12.65 9.26
N LEU A 143 14.54 11.95 9.52
CA LEU A 143 13.23 12.57 9.75
C LEU A 143 12.63 12.12 11.09
N LYS A 144 11.93 13.05 11.73
CA LYS A 144 11.05 12.82 12.88
C LYS A 144 9.66 13.32 12.53
N VAL A 145 8.66 12.45 12.67
CA VAL A 145 7.26 12.86 12.52
C VAL A 145 6.77 13.51 13.81
N VAL A 146 6.16 14.67 13.69
CA VAL A 146 5.63 15.45 14.83
C VAL A 146 4.22 15.95 14.50
N PRO A 147 3.36 16.16 15.51
CA PRO A 147 2.11 16.88 15.31
C PRO A 147 2.39 18.29 14.78
N MET A 148 1.68 18.70 13.72
CA MET A 148 1.65 20.05 13.16
C MET A 148 0.18 20.49 13.03
N PRO A 149 -0.51 20.81 14.15
CA PRO A 149 -1.94 21.14 14.16
C PRO A 149 -2.29 22.30 13.22
N GLU A 150 -1.38 23.25 13.03
CA GLU A 150 -1.53 24.38 12.10
C GLU A 150 -1.63 23.98 10.63
N LYS A 151 -1.21 22.75 10.29
CA LYS A 151 -1.37 22.13 8.96
C LYS A 151 -2.48 21.08 8.94
N GLY A 152 -3.24 20.95 10.03
CA GLY A 152 -4.34 20.00 10.15
C GLY A 152 -3.91 18.54 10.32
N GLY A 153 -2.68 18.26 10.78
CA GLY A 153 -2.25 16.87 10.93
C GLY A 153 -0.82 16.67 11.44
N MET A 154 -0.15 15.66 10.90
CA MET A 154 1.24 15.34 11.19
C MET A 154 2.17 15.96 10.14
N GLY A 155 3.40 16.28 10.53
CA GLY A 155 4.44 16.69 9.60
C GLY A 155 5.79 16.08 9.93
N ALA A 156 6.70 16.11 8.96
CA ALA A 156 8.05 15.60 9.10
C ALA A 156 9.05 16.75 9.31
N LEU A 157 9.86 16.66 10.35
CA LEU A 157 10.98 17.55 10.63
C LEU A 157 12.30 16.80 10.46
N ALA A 158 13.38 17.53 10.17
CA ALA A 158 14.71 16.93 10.18
C ALA A 158 15.10 16.52 11.61
N ALA A 159 15.49 15.26 11.80
CA ALA A 159 15.94 14.74 13.09
C ALA A 159 17.42 15.05 13.39
N ARG A 160 18.18 15.45 12.35
CA ARG A 160 19.59 15.83 12.41
C ARG A 160 19.89 16.91 11.39
N ASN A 161 21.09 17.51 11.47
CA ASN A 161 21.58 18.40 10.43
C ASN A 161 21.80 17.62 9.13
N LEU A 162 21.09 18.00 8.07
CA LEU A 162 21.18 17.41 6.74
C LEU A 162 22.10 18.23 5.86
N ARG A 163 23.01 17.56 5.15
CA ARG A 163 23.83 18.15 4.09
C ARG A 163 23.24 17.85 2.72
N ARG A 164 23.63 18.63 1.72
CA ARG A 164 23.27 18.35 0.32
C ARG A 164 23.78 16.95 -0.05
N GLY A 165 22.88 16.11 -0.54
CA GLY A 165 23.18 14.72 -0.90
C GLY A 165 22.92 13.70 0.21
N ASP A 166 22.58 14.14 1.43
CA ASP A 166 22.21 13.21 2.50
C ASP A 166 20.89 12.49 2.15
N PRO A 167 20.79 11.17 2.40
CA PRO A 167 19.52 10.47 2.25
C PRO A 167 18.53 10.97 3.29
N VAL A 168 17.38 11.46 2.85
CA VAL A 168 16.30 11.93 3.73
C VAL A 168 15.38 10.78 4.14
N GLN A 169 15.10 9.86 3.23
CA GLN A 169 14.30 8.67 3.49
C GLN A 169 14.73 7.56 2.54
N ARG A 170 14.69 6.32 3.01
CA ARG A 170 14.82 5.12 2.19
C ARG A 170 13.77 4.13 2.67
N THR A 171 12.86 3.77 1.79
CA THR A 171 11.73 2.90 2.10
C THR A 171 11.57 1.88 1.00
N ARG A 172 11.15 0.68 1.37
CA ARG A 172 10.73 -0.33 0.41
C ARG A 172 9.26 -0.08 0.05
N PRO A 173 8.90 -0.20 -1.23
CA PRO A 173 7.50 -0.22 -1.60
C PRO A 173 6.84 -1.52 -1.14
N VAL A 174 5.57 -1.44 -0.77
CA VAL A 174 4.72 -2.62 -0.54
C VAL A 174 4.07 -3.08 -1.85
N ALA A 175 3.98 -2.21 -2.85
CA ALA A 175 3.53 -2.58 -4.19
C ALA A 175 4.35 -1.85 -5.27
N LEU A 176 4.77 -2.60 -6.29
CA LEU A 176 5.34 -2.10 -7.54
C LEU A 176 4.43 -2.51 -8.68
N VAL A 177 3.84 -1.55 -9.38
CA VAL A 177 2.91 -1.81 -10.49
C VAL A 177 3.46 -1.12 -11.73
N ALA A 178 3.63 -1.83 -12.83
CA ALA A 178 4.03 -1.20 -14.09
C ALA A 178 3.09 0.00 -14.39
N ALA A 179 3.62 1.20 -14.55
CA ALA A 179 2.85 2.42 -14.74
C ALA A 179 2.49 2.64 -16.22
N ALA A 180 1.49 3.49 -16.46
CA ALA A 180 1.14 4.01 -17.79
C ALA A 180 0.68 2.98 -18.84
N GLN A 181 0.07 1.88 -18.41
CA GLN A 181 -0.53 0.90 -19.32
C GLN A 181 -2.06 1.09 -19.44
N PRO A 182 -2.64 1.07 -20.65
CA PRO A 182 -4.09 1.22 -20.86
C PRO A 182 -4.92 0.24 -20.04
N ILE A 183 -4.38 -0.96 -19.76
CA ILE A 183 -5.05 -2.00 -18.98
C ILE A 183 -5.53 -1.51 -17.61
N TRP A 184 -4.84 -0.56 -16.96
CA TRP A 184 -5.20 -0.10 -15.62
C TRP A 184 -6.50 0.70 -15.56
N SER A 185 -6.93 1.27 -16.68
CA SER A 185 -8.22 1.93 -16.78
C SER A 185 -9.40 0.94 -16.89
N THR A 186 -9.11 -0.33 -17.22
CA THR A 186 -10.11 -1.39 -17.45
C THR A 186 -10.54 -2.07 -16.14
N ARG A 187 -11.70 -2.74 -16.16
CA ARG A 187 -12.16 -3.58 -15.04
C ARG A 187 -11.14 -4.65 -14.65
N LEU A 188 -10.49 -5.27 -15.65
CA LEU A 188 -9.45 -6.27 -15.40
C LEU A 188 -8.27 -5.67 -14.66
N GLY A 189 -7.71 -4.56 -15.13
CA GLY A 189 -6.57 -3.91 -14.49
C GLY A 189 -6.86 -3.48 -13.05
N ARG A 190 -8.06 -2.96 -12.79
CA ARG A 190 -8.50 -2.63 -11.42
C ARG A 190 -8.59 -3.86 -10.53
N SER A 191 -9.10 -4.97 -11.07
CA SER A 191 -9.16 -6.24 -10.36
C SER A 191 -7.77 -6.82 -10.07
N ILE A 192 -6.83 -6.74 -11.02
CA ILE A 192 -5.44 -7.17 -10.83
C ILE A 192 -4.80 -6.40 -9.66
N ARG A 193 -4.99 -5.07 -9.63
CA ARG A 193 -4.48 -4.22 -8.54
C ARG A 193 -5.04 -4.62 -7.18
N ARG A 194 -6.36 -4.82 -7.05
CA ARG A 194 -6.95 -5.35 -5.80
C ARG A 194 -6.38 -6.71 -5.44
N GLN A 195 -6.31 -7.66 -6.38
CA GLN A 195 -5.77 -8.99 -6.13
C GLN A 195 -4.32 -8.96 -5.64
N ALA A 196 -3.50 -8.06 -6.21
CA ALA A 196 -2.14 -7.87 -5.75
C ALA A 196 -2.11 -7.39 -4.29
N ILE A 197 -2.94 -6.42 -3.89
CA ILE A 197 -3.01 -5.96 -2.50
C ILE A 197 -3.53 -7.06 -1.55
N ASP A 198 -4.45 -7.90 -2.00
CA ASP A 198 -5.00 -9.00 -1.20
C ASP A 198 -3.95 -10.04 -0.77
N HIS A 199 -2.84 -10.15 -1.51
CA HIS A 199 -1.69 -11.00 -1.17
C HIS A 199 -0.79 -10.42 -0.07
N LEU A 200 -0.94 -9.15 0.28
CA LEU A 200 -0.12 -8.55 1.33
C LEU A 200 -0.56 -9.03 2.72
N PRO A 201 0.37 -9.06 3.69
CA PRO A 201 0.06 -9.28 5.10
C PRO A 201 -1.09 -8.39 5.62
N LEU A 202 -1.89 -8.92 6.54
CA LEU A 202 -3.13 -8.27 7.03
C LEU A 202 -2.92 -6.83 7.49
N HIS A 203 -1.85 -6.57 8.23
CA HIS A 203 -1.53 -5.23 8.73
C HIS A 203 -1.19 -4.24 7.61
N THR A 204 -0.53 -4.71 6.55
CA THR A 204 -0.24 -3.92 5.35
C THR A 204 -1.52 -3.59 4.60
N ARG A 205 -2.43 -4.57 4.45
CA ARG A 205 -3.75 -4.33 3.85
C ARG A 205 -4.55 -3.30 4.63
N ALA A 206 -4.54 -3.39 5.96
CA ALA A 206 -5.19 -2.42 6.85
C ALA A 206 -4.62 -1.00 6.67
N ALA A 207 -3.29 -0.87 6.62
CA ALA A 207 -2.63 0.41 6.39
C ALA A 207 -2.97 0.98 5.00
N ILE A 208 -3.00 0.17 3.95
CA ILE A 208 -3.44 0.60 2.61
C ILE A 208 -4.91 1.04 2.63
N ALA A 209 -5.78 0.33 3.35
CA ALA A 209 -7.19 0.69 3.49
C ALA A 209 -7.41 2.04 4.17
N SER A 210 -6.44 2.51 4.95
CA SER A 210 -6.48 3.82 5.62
C SER A 210 -6.01 4.99 4.73
N LEU A 211 -5.39 4.70 3.59
CA LEU A 211 -4.96 5.72 2.65
C LEU A 211 -6.15 6.38 1.95
N HIS A 212 -5.95 7.61 1.49
CA HIS A 212 -6.96 8.32 0.72
C HIS A 212 -7.20 7.64 -0.63
N GLY A 213 -8.45 7.30 -0.91
CA GLY A 213 -8.91 6.73 -2.18
C GLY A 213 -10.42 6.85 -2.32
N GLN A 214 -10.89 6.69 -3.55
CA GLN A 214 -12.30 6.83 -3.93
C GLN A 214 -12.78 5.61 -4.73
N GLY A 215 -14.05 5.25 -4.60
CA GLY A 215 -14.64 4.14 -5.34
C GLY A 215 -15.81 3.52 -4.59
N GLN A 216 -16.77 2.97 -5.33
CA GLN A 216 -17.93 2.27 -4.73
C GLN A 216 -17.67 0.77 -4.56
N THR A 217 -16.73 0.24 -5.34
CA THR A 217 -16.29 -1.16 -5.27
C THR A 217 -14.86 -1.26 -4.75
N GLU A 218 -14.46 -2.42 -4.24
CA GLU A 218 -13.09 -2.66 -3.78
C GLU A 218 -12.05 -2.45 -4.89
N ASP A 219 -12.36 -2.91 -6.11
CA ASP A 219 -11.47 -2.76 -7.28
C ASP A 219 -11.24 -1.29 -7.64
N GLU A 220 -12.30 -0.47 -7.61
CA GLU A 220 -12.20 0.98 -7.85
C GLU A 220 -11.45 1.68 -6.72
N PHE A 221 -11.81 1.38 -5.47
CA PHE A 221 -11.18 1.97 -4.29
C PHE A 221 -9.68 1.71 -4.27
N ILE A 222 -9.24 0.45 -4.40
CA ILE A 222 -7.81 0.11 -4.38
C ILE A 222 -7.08 0.74 -5.56
N SER A 223 -7.70 0.78 -6.74
CA SER A 223 -7.08 1.43 -7.89
C SER A 223 -6.89 2.92 -7.67
N SER A 224 -7.88 3.60 -7.09
CA SER A 224 -7.78 5.02 -6.73
C SER A 224 -6.74 5.26 -5.62
N VAL A 225 -6.66 4.40 -4.61
CA VAL A 225 -5.60 4.46 -3.57
C VAL A 225 -4.22 4.37 -4.22
N ILE A 226 -4.01 3.40 -5.11
CA ILE A 226 -2.71 3.25 -5.79
C ILE A 226 -2.41 4.50 -6.62
N GLU A 227 -3.35 4.99 -7.42
CA GLU A 227 -3.14 6.16 -8.29
C GLU A 227 -2.86 7.44 -7.50
N ALA A 228 -3.55 7.68 -6.39
CA ALA A 228 -3.39 8.87 -5.58
C ALA A 228 -2.12 8.86 -4.71
N ASN A 229 -1.56 7.68 -4.40
CA ASN A 229 -0.49 7.52 -3.42
C ASN A 229 0.79 6.88 -3.99
N MET A 230 0.84 6.54 -5.28
CA MET A 230 2.04 5.95 -5.88
C MET A 230 3.08 7.01 -6.24
N PHE A 231 4.34 6.66 -6.05
CA PHE A 231 5.49 7.42 -6.55
C PHE A 231 5.97 6.80 -7.86
N ALA A 232 6.25 7.64 -8.86
CA ALA A 232 6.88 7.16 -10.09
C ALA A 232 8.30 6.65 -9.79
N THR A 233 8.60 5.46 -10.27
CA THR A 233 9.91 4.80 -10.18
C THR A 233 10.20 4.05 -11.47
N LYS A 234 11.38 3.44 -11.55
CA LYS A 234 11.79 2.53 -12.63
C LYS A 234 12.40 1.29 -12.01
N LEU A 235 12.27 0.15 -12.69
CA LEU A 235 13.04 -1.03 -12.31
C LEU A 235 14.48 -0.89 -12.82
N PHE A 236 15.38 -1.66 -12.20
CA PHE A 236 16.77 -1.71 -12.65
C PHE A 236 16.83 -2.37 -14.04
N GLY A 237 17.71 -1.90 -14.93
CA GLY A 237 17.88 -2.49 -16.27
C GLY A 237 16.91 -1.97 -17.34
N ASP A 238 15.72 -1.50 -16.97
CA ASP A 238 14.74 -0.94 -17.91
C ASP A 238 14.46 0.55 -17.65
N GLU A 239 15.00 1.41 -18.52
CA GLU A 239 14.73 2.85 -18.47
C GLU A 239 13.42 3.26 -19.18
N ALA A 240 12.82 2.38 -19.98
CA ALA A 240 11.65 2.69 -20.78
C ALA A 240 10.34 2.50 -19.99
N THR A 241 10.24 1.43 -19.20
CA THR A 241 9.03 1.17 -18.41
C THR A 241 9.05 1.92 -17.07
N HIS A 242 8.01 2.72 -16.86
CA HIS A 242 7.80 3.38 -15.57
C HIS A 242 7.02 2.44 -14.66
N PHE A 243 7.20 2.59 -13.36
CA PHE A 243 6.48 1.85 -12.32
C PHE A 243 5.89 2.82 -11.32
N GLY A 244 4.74 2.47 -10.76
CA GLY A 244 4.19 3.08 -9.56
C GLY A 244 4.62 2.29 -8.34
N ALA A 245 5.26 2.98 -7.40
CA ALA A 245 5.65 2.45 -6.10
C ALA A 245 4.69 2.97 -5.03
N LEU A 246 3.91 2.06 -4.42
CA LEU A 246 3.16 2.36 -3.21
C LEU A 246 4.05 2.10 -2.00
N VAL A 247 4.26 3.11 -1.17
CA VAL A 247 5.12 3.04 0.00
C VAL A 247 4.27 3.30 1.24
N LEU A 248 4.47 2.50 2.28
CA LEU A 248 3.92 2.75 3.60
C LEU A 248 5.04 3.15 4.54
N GLN A 249 4.69 3.91 5.57
CA GLN A 249 5.63 4.16 6.64
C GLN A 249 5.85 2.85 7.41
N GLY A 250 7.12 2.48 7.65
CA GLY A 250 7.45 1.39 8.57
C GLY A 250 6.98 1.75 9.96
N SER A 251 6.26 0.82 10.60
CA SER A 251 5.82 0.91 12.00
C SER A 251 7.00 0.82 12.97
#